data_AF-A0A1Y4MSD1-F1
#
_entry.id   AF-A0A1Y4MSD1-F1
#
_cell.length_a   1.000
_cell.length_b   1.000
_cell.length_c   1.000
_cell.angle_alpha   90.00
_cell.angle_beta   90.00
_cell.angle_gamma   90.00
#
_symmetry.space_group_name_H-M   'P 1'
#
loop_
_entity.id
_entity.type
_entity.pdbx_description
1 polymer ?
#
loop_
_entity_poly.entity_id
_entity_poly.type
_entity_poly.pdbx_seq_one_letter_code
_entity_poly.pdbx_strand_id
1 'polypeptide(L)' 'MKGLPEERAITFAHYIIEHNTTVRATAKEFHISKSTVHIEVIN' A
#
# COMPACT_ATOMS: atom_id res chain seq x y z
N MET A 1 4.97 -8.43 -3.37
CA MET A 1 4.30 -8.16 -4.67
C MET A 1 5.34 -7.98 -5.75
N LYS A 2 5.17 -8.62 -6.91
CA LYS A 2 5.86 -8.25 -8.16
C LYS A 2 4.86 -7.44 -8.99
N GLY A 3 5.32 -6.40 -9.69
CA GLY A 3 4.47 -5.47 -10.45
C GLY A 3 5.17 -4.12 -10.59
N LEU A 4 4.66 -3.24 -11.45
CA LEU A 4 5.21 -1.88 -11.56
C LEU A 4 4.88 -1.08 -10.29
N PRO A 5 5.75 -0.15 -9.83
CA PRO A 5 5.47 0.65 -8.62
C PRO A 5 4.13 1.39 -8.68
N GLU A 6 3.77 1.91 -9.85
CA GLU A 6 2.53 2.65 -10.10
C GLU A 6 1.28 1.78 -9.88
N GLU A 7 1.29 0.53 -10.35
CA GLU A 7 0.18 -0.42 -10.14
C GLU A 7 -0.01 -0.77 -8.67
N ARG A 8 1.09 -0.86 -7.92
CA ARG A 8 1.06 -1.12 -6.48
C ARG A 8 0.51 0.09 -5.71
N ALA A 9 0.92 1.29 -6.09
CA ALA A 9 0.41 2.53 -5.51
C ALA A 9 -1.12 2.62 -5.63
N ILE A 10 -1.64 2.35 -6.83
CA ILE A 10 -3.09 2.30 -7.10
C ILE A 10 -3.78 1.25 -6.22
N THR A 11 -3.21 0.04 -6.16
CA THR A 11 -3.75 -1.06 -5.34
C THR A 11 -3.83 -0.68 -3.86
N PHE A 12 -2.77 -0.11 -3.31
CA PHE A 12 -2.72 0.30 -1.90
C PHE A 12 -3.68 1.45 -1.61
N ALA A 13 -3.76 2.45 -2.50
CA ALA A 13 -4.67 3.57 -2.34
C ALA A 13 -6.14 3.10 -2.32
N HIS A 14 -6.53 2.25 -3.26
CA HIS A 14 -7.88 1.67 -3.28
C HIS A 14 -8.19 0.88 -2.01
N TYR A 15 -7.28 0.01 -1.58
CA TYR A 15 -7.47 -0.78 -0.36
C TYR A 15 -7.63 0.12 0.87
N ILE A 16 -6.78 1.15 1.01
CA ILE A 16 -6.83 2.10 2.12
C ILE A 16 -8.18 2.81 2.19
N ILE A 17 -8.69 3.29 1.05
CA ILE A 17 -9.96 4.01 0.97
C ILE A 17 -11.14 3.08 1.25
N GLU A 18 -11.18 1.92 0.59
CA GLU A 18 -12.28 0.96 0.72
C GLU A 18 -12.43 0.42 2.14
N HIS A 19 -11.30 0.17 2.82
CA HIS A 19 -11.29 -0.41 4.16
C HIS A 19 -11.16 0.66 5.26
N ASN A 20 -11.13 1.95 4.90
CA ASN A 20 -10.87 3.08 5.80
C ASN A 20 -9.72 2.79 6.79
N THR A 21 -8.60 2.31 6.26
CA THR A 21 -7.50 1.76 7.05
C THR A 21 -6.24 2.64 7.00
N THR A 22 -5.19 2.23 7.71
CA THR A 22 -3.93 2.98 7.77
C THR A 22 -2.84 2.28 6.96
N VAL A 23 -1.84 3.04 6.50
CA VAL A 23 -0.62 2.53 5.83
C VAL A 23 0.01 1.35 6.59
N ARG A 24 0.02 1.39 7.93
CA ARG A 24 0.57 0.31 8.76
C ARG A 24 -0.28 -0.96 8.72
N ALA A 25 -1.60 -0.83 8.70
CA ALA A 25 -2.49 -1.98 8.61
C ALA A 25 -2.45 -2.58 7.19
N THR A 26 -2.45 -1.75 6.15
CA THR A 26 -2.23 -2.19 4.76
C THR A 26 -0.91 -2.94 4.61
N ALA A 27 0.19 -2.45 5.19
CA ALA A 27 1.47 -3.15 5.14
C ALA A 27 1.41 -4.55 5.75
N LYS A 28 0.67 -4.72 6.87
CA LYS A 28 0.45 -6.04 7.49
C LYS A 28 -0.36 -6.96 6.57
N GLU A 29 -1.43 -6.45 5.96
CA GLU A 29 -2.28 -7.19 5.03
C GLU A 29 -1.49 -7.72 3.84
N PHE A 30 -0.72 -6.85 3.20
CA PHE A 30 0.07 -7.21 2.01
C PHE A 30 1.42 -7.89 2.35
N HIS A 31 1.66 -8.20 3.62
CA HIS A 31 2.87 -8.84 4.14
C HIS A 31 4.18 -8.15 3.65
N ILE A 32 4.19 -6.82 3.72
CA ILE A 32 5.33 -5.98 3.35
C ILE A 32 5.65 -4.98 4.46
N SER A 33 6.77 -4.27 4.34
CA SER A 33 7.12 -3.24 5.31
C SER A 33 6.22 -2.01 5.17
N LYS A 34 5.98 -1.32 6.29
CA LYS A 34 5.27 -0.02 6.29
C LYS A 34 5.94 0.98 5.34
N SER A 35 7.28 1.03 5.34
CA SER A 35 8.04 1.93 4.47
C SER A 35 7.84 1.66 2.99
N THR A 36 7.62 0.39 2.60
CA THR A 36 7.30 0.04 1.21
C THR A 36 5.99 0.68 0.77
N VAL A 37 4.91 0.52 1.56
CA VAL A 37 3.61 1.16 1.27
C VAL A 37 3.73 2.69 1.31
N HIS A 38 4.51 3.23 2.26
CA HIS A 38 4.68 4.67 2.41
C HIS A 38 5.39 5.32 1.23
N ILE A 39 6.49 4.72 0.75
CA ILE A 39 7.22 5.22 -0.42
C ILE A 39 6.35 5.14 -1.67
N GLU A 40 5.55 4.08 -1.82
CA GLU A 40 4.74 3.89 -3.03
C GLU A 40 3.46 4.75 -3.08
N VAL A 41 2.95 5.23 -1.94
CA VAL A 41 1.70 6.00 -1.88
C VAL A 41 1.94 7.50 -1.65
N ILE A 42 3.09 7.90 -1.09
CA ILE A 42 3.33 9.29 -0.67
C ILE A 42 4.47 9.98 -1.44
N ASN A 43 5.51 9.24 -1.81
CA ASN A 43 6.60 9.77 -2.65
C ASN A 43 6.29 9.55 -4.13
#